data_AF-A0A6L3UWK1-F1
#
_entry.id   AF-A0A6L3UWK1-F1
#
_cell.length_a   1.000
_cell.length_b   1.000
_cell.length_c   1.000
_cell.angle_alpha   90.00
_cell.angle_beta   90.00
_cell.angle_gamma   90.00
#
_symmetry.space_group_name_H-M   'P 1'
#
loop_
_entity.id
_entity.type
_entity.pdbx_description
1 polymer ?
#
loop_
_entity_poly.entity_id
_entity_poly.type
_entity_poly.pdbx_seq_one_letter_code
_entity_poly.pdbx_strand_id
1 'polypeptide(L)'
;MSYLISLFEQHSYLILFLGIFLELMALPISGELLMSYAGYFVYQGKMNYILALLTVFVSGGAGITVTYWIGKAGGYKLIEKYGKYIHLGPERYKKVSAWFERSGSKLLVFAYFIPGIRHFTGYISGISRMPFRKFIIPAYTGAFLWGLCFISLGKVLGPKWKAFHEAASKYFVVFIIVLAVLLAVFFAYRFYKIQIKNFIILLLKRLTERLKTIRATEIFLIFLTLVLIGMVSLMLGLAEDYLYDEFRQFNDIAEYMVGTIVFTSWMRGFVVFQSPIALSSILAITMIRIWSKGQNRLLEFLLLGVSIIGAKPFHDLISKTFSYLQSFGFFGKFHSANFPDMNAFVMFIIYGTCLFLLVRHSKKSYTPIYTSILVLIILTGIAVVNIASTNTLPSDIVGGYVYGGVWIFFNFLLFEMFRIAMEKY
;
A
#
# COMPACT_ATOMS: atom_id res chain seq x y z
N MET A 1 6.51 24.78 35.51
CA MET A 1 6.33 24.30 34.12
C MET A 1 7.67 24.03 33.41
N SER A 2 8.67 24.91 33.53
CA SER A 2 10.04 24.71 33.01
C SER A 2 10.77 23.46 33.54
N TYR A 3 10.63 23.13 34.83
CA TYR A 3 11.24 21.92 35.42
C TYR A 3 10.66 20.60 34.90
N LEU A 4 9.35 20.56 34.63
CA LEU A 4 8.69 19.41 34.02
C LEU A 4 9.07 19.26 32.55
N ILE A 5 9.21 20.38 31.82
CA ILE A 5 9.69 20.38 30.44
C ILE A 5 11.14 19.90 30.39
N SER A 6 12.03 20.39 31.25
CA SER A 6 13.43 19.93 31.28
C SER A 6 13.57 18.45 31.67
N LEU A 7 12.78 17.95 32.62
CA LEU A 7 12.71 16.51 32.95
C LEU A 7 12.20 15.68 31.76
N PHE A 8 11.17 16.16 31.07
CA PHE A 8 10.59 15.47 29.92
C PHE A 8 11.56 15.45 28.73
N GLU A 9 12.24 16.56 28.43
CA GLU A 9 13.30 16.66 27.42
C GLU A 9 14.48 15.76 27.75
N GLN A 10 14.88 15.69 29.03
CA GLN A 10 15.98 14.87 29.52
C GLN A 10 15.70 13.36 29.39
N HIS A 11 14.43 12.94 29.52
CA HIS A 11 14.05 11.52 29.41
C HIS A 11 13.56 11.12 28.00
N SER A 12 13.18 12.08 27.14
CA SER A 12 12.65 11.79 25.79
C SER A 12 13.65 11.04 24.92
N TYR A 13 14.94 11.42 24.95
CA TYR A 13 15.99 10.71 24.22
C TYR A 13 16.25 9.32 24.81
N LEU A 14 16.21 9.18 26.14
CA LEU A 14 16.40 7.89 26.79
C LEU A 14 15.26 6.91 26.47
N ILE A 15 14.01 7.39 26.51
CA ILE A 15 12.83 6.60 26.14
C ILE A 15 12.91 6.18 24.67
N LEU A 16 13.27 7.10 23.78
CA LEU A 16 13.47 6.79 22.36
C LEU A 16 14.59 5.75 22.17
N PHE A 17 15.71 5.92 22.89
CA PHE A 17 16.82 4.98 22.85
C PHE A 17 16.40 3.58 23.31
N LEU A 18 15.81 3.47 24.50
CA LEU A 18 15.41 2.18 25.07
C LEU A 18 14.29 1.53 24.25
N GLY A 19 13.32 2.30 23.79
CA GLY A 19 12.21 1.80 22.99
C GLY A 19 12.67 1.13 21.69
N ILE A 20 13.52 1.81 20.93
CA ILE A 20 14.06 1.27 19.66
C ILE A 20 15.03 0.10 19.91
N PHE A 21 15.82 0.17 20.98
CA PHE A 21 16.75 -0.90 21.34
C PHE A 21 16.01 -2.19 21.69
N LEU A 22 15.03 -2.08 22.59
CA LEU A 22 14.20 -3.19 23.05
C LEU A 22 13.33 -3.76 21.93
N GLU A 23 12.78 -2.91 21.09
CA GLU A 23 12.06 -3.33 19.90
C GLU A 23 12.93 -4.21 18.98
N LEU A 24 14.16 -3.80 18.69
CA LEU A 24 15.07 -4.61 17.87
C LEU A 24 15.46 -5.92 18.55
N MET A 25 15.37 -6.02 19.87
CA MET A 25 15.46 -7.28 20.62
C MET A 25 14.19 -8.15 20.50
N ALA A 26 13.27 -7.81 19.60
CA ALA A 26 12.01 -8.49 19.32
C ALA A 26 10.94 -8.34 20.42
N LEU A 27 11.02 -7.27 21.23
CA LEU A 27 9.90 -6.89 22.09
C LEU A 27 8.81 -6.19 21.27
N PRO A 28 7.51 -6.43 21.57
CA PRO A 28 6.39 -5.89 20.81
C PRO A 28 6.15 -4.41 21.14
N ILE A 29 7.11 -3.58 20.79
CA ILE A 29 7.07 -2.11 20.88
C ILE A 29 7.03 -1.59 19.45
N SER A 30 6.14 -0.64 19.14
CA SER A 30 6.12 -0.02 17.81
C SER A 30 7.11 1.15 17.75
N GLY A 31 8.26 0.91 17.12
CA GLY A 31 9.25 1.94 16.87
C GLY A 31 8.79 3.01 15.92
N GLU A 32 7.95 2.66 14.94
CA GLU A 32 7.37 3.63 14.00
C GLU A 32 6.60 4.71 14.75
N LEU A 33 5.77 4.31 15.70
CA LEU A 33 5.03 5.24 16.55
C LEU A 33 5.99 6.06 17.40
N LEU A 34 6.93 5.43 18.12
CA LEU A 34 7.88 6.14 18.97
C LEU A 34 8.69 7.20 18.21
N MET A 35 9.20 6.87 17.02
CA MET A 35 9.95 7.81 16.18
C MET A 35 9.06 8.90 15.60
N SER A 36 7.82 8.58 15.23
CA SER A 36 6.86 9.59 14.74
C SER A 36 6.49 10.57 15.87
N TYR A 37 6.29 10.08 17.10
CA TYR A 37 6.12 10.94 18.29
C TYR A 37 7.37 11.76 18.60
N ALA A 38 8.57 11.18 18.46
CA ALA A 38 9.82 11.94 18.59
C ALA A 38 9.91 13.05 17.53
N GLY A 39 9.51 12.76 16.29
CA GLY A 39 9.37 13.75 15.22
C GLY A 39 8.40 14.87 15.60
N TYR A 40 7.24 14.53 16.18
CA TYR A 40 6.29 15.52 16.68
C TYR A 40 6.88 16.41 17.79
N PHE A 41 7.65 15.84 18.72
CA PHE A 41 8.36 16.62 19.74
C PHE A 41 9.46 17.49 19.17
N VAL A 42 10.11 17.06 18.07
CA VAL A 42 11.02 17.92 17.30
C VAL A 42 10.26 19.11 16.71
N TYR A 43 9.06 18.91 16.16
CA TYR A 43 8.22 20.00 15.67
C TYR A 43 7.82 20.98 16.78
N GLN A 44 7.49 20.48 17.97
CA GLN A 44 7.17 21.33 19.14
C GLN A 44 8.39 22.07 19.73
N GLY A 45 9.59 21.87 19.19
CA GLY A 45 10.84 22.45 19.73
C GLY A 45 11.36 21.78 21.00
N LYS A 46 10.76 20.67 21.44
CA LYS A 46 11.15 19.92 22.65
C LYS A 46 12.28 18.92 22.42
N MET A 47 12.53 18.55 21.16
CA MET A 47 13.65 17.69 20.80
C MET A 47 14.44 18.29 19.64
N ASN A 48 15.75 18.11 19.66
CA ASN A 48 16.61 18.44 18.55
C ASN A 48 16.55 17.33 17.51
N TYR A 49 16.29 17.69 16.25
CA TYR A 49 16.16 16.76 15.14
C TYR A 49 17.39 15.86 14.95
N ILE A 50 18.59 16.45 15.00
CA ILE A 50 19.86 15.74 14.78
C ILE A 50 20.11 14.78 15.94
N LEU A 51 19.88 15.22 17.18
CA LEU A 51 20.03 14.36 18.36
C LEU A 51 19.02 13.21 18.36
N ALA A 52 17.78 13.43 17.93
CA ALA A 52 16.78 12.37 17.80
C ALA A 52 17.22 11.32 16.76
N LEU A 53 17.73 11.76 15.59
CA LEU A 53 18.26 10.85 14.57
C LEU A 53 19.48 10.06 15.07
N LEU A 54 20.43 10.72 15.72
CA LEU A 54 21.59 10.07 16.30
C LEU A 54 21.18 9.06 17.38
N THR A 55 20.18 9.39 18.20
CA THR A 55 19.64 8.49 19.22
C THR A 55 19.09 7.21 18.60
N VAL A 56 18.26 7.33 17.55
CA VAL A 56 17.72 6.18 16.82
C VAL A 56 18.82 5.40 16.11
N PHE A 57 19.81 6.08 15.53
CA PHE A 57 20.92 5.42 14.86
C PHE A 57 21.77 4.59 15.83
N VAL A 58 22.15 5.16 16.97
CA VAL A 58 22.95 4.47 17.99
C VAL A 58 22.15 3.36 18.66
N SER A 59 20.90 3.62 19.03
CA SER A 59 19.99 2.61 19.59
C SER A 59 19.76 1.46 18.62
N GLY A 60 19.42 1.80 17.37
CA GLY A 60 19.17 0.85 16.30
C GLY A 60 20.39 -0.01 15.98
N GLY A 61 21.56 0.63 15.92
CA GLY A 61 22.84 -0.04 15.72
C GLY A 61 23.22 -0.96 16.88
N ALA A 62 23.00 -0.51 18.12
CA ALA A 62 23.25 -1.32 19.31
C ALA A 62 22.32 -2.55 19.35
N GLY A 63 21.02 -2.37 19.17
CA GLY A 63 20.04 -3.45 19.21
C GLY A 63 20.31 -4.52 18.14
N ILE A 64 20.57 -4.09 16.90
CA ILE A 64 20.85 -5.05 15.82
C ILE A 64 22.21 -5.75 15.97
N THR A 65 23.21 -5.07 16.57
CA THR A 65 24.51 -5.69 16.85
C THR A 65 24.39 -6.73 17.95
N VAL A 66 23.65 -6.45 19.02
CA VAL A 66 23.39 -7.41 20.11
C VAL A 66 22.71 -8.66 19.55
N THR A 67 21.64 -8.51 18.76
CA THR A 67 20.93 -9.65 18.17
C THR A 67 21.79 -10.46 17.19
N TYR A 68 22.69 -9.80 16.44
CA TYR A 68 23.68 -10.50 15.61
C TYR A 68 24.64 -11.36 16.44
N TRP A 69 25.18 -10.84 17.53
CA TRP A 69 26.08 -11.62 18.38
C TRP A 69 25.36 -12.74 19.12
N ILE A 70 24.12 -12.52 19.56
CA ILE A 70 23.26 -13.58 20.12
C ILE A 70 23.05 -14.68 19.08
N GLY A 71 22.73 -14.32 17.83
CA GLY A 71 22.57 -15.28 16.74
C GLY A 71 23.87 -16.05 16.45
N LYS A 72 25.01 -15.35 16.43
CA LYS A 72 26.32 -15.95 16.16
C LYS A 72 26.79 -16.89 17.28
N ALA A 73 26.53 -16.54 18.54
CA ALA A 73 26.86 -17.35 19.71
C ALA A 73 25.91 -18.56 19.86
N GLY A 74 24.61 -18.35 19.65
CA GLY A 74 23.60 -19.43 19.70
C GLY A 74 23.70 -20.42 18.56
N GLY A 75 24.18 -19.98 17.39
CA GLY A 75 24.40 -20.81 16.20
C GLY A 75 23.14 -21.58 15.77
N TYR A 76 23.35 -22.67 15.03
CA TYR A 76 22.25 -23.50 14.53
C TYR A 76 21.41 -24.16 15.64
N LYS A 77 22.01 -24.41 16.82
CA LYS A 77 21.31 -24.97 17.99
C LYS A 77 20.17 -24.07 18.49
N LEU A 78 20.27 -22.75 18.31
CA LEU A 78 19.19 -21.81 18.65
C LEU A 78 17.95 -22.01 17.76
N ILE A 79 18.16 -22.31 16.48
CA ILE A 79 17.09 -22.59 15.50
C ILE A 79 16.50 -23.99 15.75
N GLU A 80 17.34 -24.96 16.10
CA GLU A 80 16.87 -26.30 16.44
C GLU A 80 15.97 -26.30 17.69
N LYS A 81 16.35 -25.53 18.72
CA LYS A 81 15.60 -25.45 19.99
C LYS A 81 14.39 -24.51 19.93
N TYR A 82 14.53 -23.34 19.31
CA TYR A 82 13.49 -22.30 19.32
C TYR A 82 12.85 -22.01 17.95
N GLY A 83 13.44 -22.48 16.85
CA GLY A 83 12.94 -22.25 15.48
C GLY A 83 11.53 -22.79 15.25
N LYS A 84 11.12 -23.83 15.99
CA LYS A 84 9.74 -24.35 15.98
C LYS A 84 8.71 -23.36 16.53
N TYR A 85 9.08 -22.51 17.49
CA TYR A 85 8.20 -21.51 18.09
C TYR A 85 8.05 -20.26 17.22
N ILE A 86 9.07 -19.94 16.43
CA ILE A 86 9.09 -18.77 15.51
C ILE A 86 8.83 -19.13 14.04
N HIS A 87 8.31 -20.33 13.75
CA HIS A 87 8.01 -20.83 12.39
C HIS A 87 9.22 -20.83 11.42
N LEU A 88 10.43 -20.84 11.97
CA LEU A 88 11.71 -20.91 11.26
C LEU A 88 12.31 -22.32 11.44
N GLY A 89 11.64 -23.34 10.91
CA GLY A 89 12.13 -24.72 10.97
C GLY A 89 13.42 -24.93 10.14
N PRO A 90 14.13 -26.06 10.34
CA PRO A 90 15.40 -26.37 9.67
C PRO A 90 15.41 -26.15 8.14
N GLU A 91 14.35 -26.58 7.45
CA GLU A 91 14.23 -26.42 6.00
C GLU A 91 14.00 -24.96 5.57
N ARG A 92 13.20 -24.21 6.32
CA ARG A 92 12.96 -22.79 6.05
C ARG A 92 14.22 -21.98 6.34
N TYR A 93 14.93 -22.30 7.41
CA TYR A 93 16.24 -21.71 7.68
C TYR A 93 17.22 -21.97 6.54
N LYS A 94 17.33 -23.20 6.02
CA LYS A 94 18.21 -23.47 4.86
C LYS A 94 17.83 -22.64 3.64
N LYS A 95 16.53 -22.49 3.34
CA LYS A 95 16.05 -21.63 2.24
C LYS A 95 16.36 -20.15 2.49
N VAL A 96 16.13 -19.66 3.70
CA VAL A 96 16.39 -18.27 4.09
C VAL A 96 17.89 -17.98 4.08
N SER A 97 18.72 -18.87 4.63
CA SER A 97 20.20 -18.76 4.60
C SER A 97 20.74 -18.75 3.17
N ALA A 98 20.27 -19.66 2.30
CA ALA A 98 20.67 -19.69 0.89
C ALA A 98 20.18 -18.45 0.11
N TRP A 99 19.00 -17.92 0.45
CA TRP A 99 18.50 -16.66 -0.10
C TRP A 99 19.33 -15.47 0.39
N PHE A 100 19.70 -15.43 1.67
CA PHE A 100 20.59 -14.40 2.24
C PHE A 100 22.00 -14.45 1.63
N GLU A 101 22.55 -15.63 1.37
CA GLU A 101 23.83 -15.80 0.66
C GLU A 101 23.76 -15.31 -0.79
N ARG A 102 22.65 -15.56 -1.49
CA ARG A 102 22.48 -15.19 -2.91
C ARG A 102 22.09 -13.74 -3.13
N SER A 103 21.23 -13.18 -2.29
CA SER A 103 20.60 -11.87 -2.52
C SER A 103 21.33 -10.70 -1.85
N GLY A 104 22.33 -11.01 -1.00
CA GLY A 104 23.36 -10.07 -0.57
C GLY A 104 22.93 -9.03 0.46
N SER A 105 23.93 -8.32 0.97
CA SER A 105 23.85 -7.27 2.00
C SER A 105 22.81 -6.17 1.70
N LYS A 106 22.46 -5.94 0.44
CA LYS A 106 21.57 -4.83 0.02
C LYS A 106 20.12 -4.97 0.50
N LEU A 107 19.63 -6.21 0.68
CA LEU A 107 18.26 -6.44 1.17
C LEU A 107 18.10 -6.15 2.66
N LEU A 108 19.19 -6.15 3.43
CA LEU A 108 19.14 -5.80 4.85
C LEU A 108 18.68 -4.35 5.06
N VAL A 109 18.98 -3.45 4.12
CA VAL A 109 18.51 -2.05 4.16
C VAL A 109 16.98 -2.00 4.07
N PHE A 110 16.41 -2.69 3.08
CA PHE A 110 14.96 -2.72 2.85
C PHE A 110 14.20 -3.51 3.92
N ALA A 111 14.86 -4.48 4.56
CA ALA A 111 14.25 -5.29 5.61
C ALA A 111 13.78 -4.48 6.82
N TYR A 112 14.38 -3.31 7.09
CA TYR A 112 13.94 -2.38 8.15
C TYR A 112 12.55 -1.80 7.91
N PHE A 113 12.14 -1.66 6.64
CA PHE A 113 10.84 -1.14 6.23
C PHE A 113 9.75 -2.22 6.20
N ILE A 114 10.09 -3.49 6.46
CA ILE A 114 9.13 -4.58 6.51
C ILE A 114 8.92 -4.98 7.98
N PRO A 115 7.76 -4.63 8.58
CA PRO A 115 7.44 -5.01 9.96
C PRO A 115 7.58 -6.51 10.19
N GLY A 116 8.06 -6.90 11.37
CA GLY A 116 8.30 -8.31 11.70
C GLY A 116 9.63 -8.85 11.17
N ILE A 117 9.98 -8.61 9.90
CA ILE A 117 11.22 -9.14 9.31
C ILE A 117 12.45 -8.55 9.99
N ARG A 118 12.46 -7.23 10.24
CA ARG A 118 13.63 -6.52 10.80
C ARG A 118 14.15 -7.07 12.12
N HIS A 119 13.26 -7.57 12.99
CA HIS A 119 13.68 -8.08 14.31
C HIS A 119 14.49 -9.38 14.17
N PHE A 120 14.28 -10.14 13.08
CA PHE A 120 14.96 -11.41 12.86
C PHE A 120 16.23 -11.29 12.02
N THR A 121 16.45 -10.18 11.32
CA THR A 121 17.61 -10.03 10.43
C THR A 121 18.94 -10.13 11.16
N GLY A 122 19.04 -9.54 12.36
CA GLY A 122 20.22 -9.65 13.22
C GLY A 122 20.50 -11.09 13.61
N TYR A 123 19.51 -11.77 14.20
CA TYR A 123 19.63 -13.18 14.61
C TYR A 123 20.01 -14.09 13.43
N ILE A 124 19.31 -14.00 12.30
CA ILE A 124 19.55 -14.84 11.13
C ILE A 124 20.95 -14.60 10.57
N SER A 125 21.38 -13.34 10.44
CA SER A 125 22.72 -13.00 9.93
C SER A 125 23.83 -13.51 10.83
N GLY A 126 23.61 -13.48 12.16
CA GLY A 126 24.52 -14.07 13.14
C GLY A 126 24.61 -15.59 13.04
N ILE A 127 23.46 -16.27 12.98
CA ILE A 127 23.38 -17.74 12.91
C ILE A 127 24.02 -18.28 11.62
N SER A 128 23.81 -17.58 10.49
CA SER A 128 24.46 -17.87 9.21
C SER A 128 25.94 -17.48 9.17
N ARG A 129 26.51 -16.96 10.26
CA ARG A 129 27.93 -16.56 10.38
C ARG A 129 28.39 -15.57 9.30
N MET A 130 27.51 -14.66 8.89
CA MET A 130 27.86 -13.61 7.93
C MET A 130 29.02 -12.76 8.47
N PRO A 131 30.02 -12.38 7.67
CA PRO A 131 31.10 -11.50 8.16
C PRO A 131 30.53 -10.17 8.68
N PHE A 132 30.88 -9.80 9.91
CA PHE A 132 30.30 -8.65 10.61
C PHE A 132 30.37 -7.35 9.79
N ARG A 133 31.48 -7.11 9.07
CA ARG A 133 31.65 -5.93 8.18
C ARG A 133 30.62 -5.89 7.05
N LYS A 134 30.25 -7.04 6.47
CA LYS A 134 29.26 -7.12 5.40
C LYS A 134 27.82 -6.94 5.93
N PHE A 135 27.61 -7.19 7.21
CA PHE A 135 26.32 -7.07 7.90
C PHE A 135 26.08 -5.65 8.42
N ILE A 136 27.07 -5.06 9.10
CA ILE A 136 26.90 -3.78 9.82
C ILE A 136 26.63 -2.61 8.88
N ILE A 137 27.31 -2.54 7.73
CA ILE A 137 27.15 -1.45 6.76
C ILE A 137 25.68 -1.32 6.31
N PRO A 138 25.06 -2.34 5.69
CA PRO A 138 23.67 -2.23 5.27
C PRO A 138 22.67 -2.18 6.44
N ALA A 139 22.96 -2.83 7.57
CA ALA A 139 22.07 -2.80 8.73
C ALA A 139 21.98 -1.40 9.34
N TYR A 140 23.12 -0.72 9.48
CA TYR A 140 23.17 0.64 10.02
C TYR A 140 22.62 1.66 9.03
N THR A 141 22.89 1.49 7.73
CA THR A 141 22.24 2.30 6.69
C THR A 141 20.71 2.13 6.74
N GLY A 142 20.22 0.91 6.88
CA GLY A 142 18.79 0.62 7.03
C GLY A 142 18.19 1.29 8.26
N ALA A 143 18.81 1.13 9.44
CA ALA A 143 18.39 1.77 10.67
C ALA A 143 18.37 3.30 10.57
N PHE A 144 19.38 3.89 9.94
CA PHE A 144 19.46 5.34 9.72
C PHE A 144 18.34 5.84 8.80
N LEU A 145 18.15 5.21 7.63
CA LEU A 145 17.11 5.60 6.67
C LEU A 145 15.71 5.41 7.24
N TRP A 146 15.52 4.36 8.03
CA TRP A 146 14.27 4.10 8.75
C TRP A 146 13.99 5.20 9.79
N GLY A 147 14.97 5.52 10.64
CA GLY A 147 14.85 6.61 11.61
C GLY A 147 14.61 7.97 10.95
N LEU A 148 15.33 8.25 9.86
CA LEU A 148 15.15 9.44 9.05
C LEU A 148 13.72 9.56 8.53
N CYS A 149 13.17 8.48 7.99
CA CYS A 149 11.82 8.46 7.44
C CYS A 149 10.76 8.80 8.50
N PHE A 150 10.73 8.07 9.62
CA PHE A 150 9.67 8.20 10.61
C PHE A 150 9.80 9.46 11.50
N ILE A 151 11.02 9.88 11.85
CA ILE A 151 11.21 11.15 12.58
C ILE A 151 10.83 12.33 11.68
N SER A 152 11.22 12.31 10.40
CA SER A 152 10.82 13.36 9.45
C SER A 152 9.31 13.38 9.25
N LEU A 153 8.68 12.22 9.12
CA LEU A 153 7.23 12.09 8.98
C LEU A 153 6.51 12.73 10.17
N GLY A 154 6.92 12.40 11.40
CA GLY A 154 6.34 12.98 12.61
C GLY A 154 6.56 14.48 12.77
N LYS A 155 7.74 14.98 12.36
CA LYS A 155 8.05 16.40 12.36
C LYS A 155 7.20 17.17 11.36
N VAL A 156 7.08 16.64 10.13
CA VAL A 156 6.23 17.21 9.10
C VAL A 156 4.79 17.23 9.59
N LEU A 157 4.24 16.10 10.02
CA LEU A 157 2.85 15.99 10.50
C LEU A 157 2.53 16.79 11.77
N GLY A 158 3.50 17.46 12.38
CA GLY A 158 3.35 18.10 13.68
C GLY A 158 2.16 19.05 13.83
N PRO A 159 1.87 19.98 12.89
CA PRO A 159 0.70 20.87 13.01
C PRO A 159 -0.64 20.14 13.00
N LYS A 160 -0.72 18.98 12.33
CA LYS A 160 -1.93 18.16 12.19
C LYS A 160 -1.85 16.86 12.99
N TRP A 161 -0.94 16.78 13.97
CA TRP A 161 -0.65 15.53 14.70
C TRP A 161 -1.87 14.94 15.39
N LYS A 162 -2.73 15.77 16.00
CA LYS A 162 -3.98 15.30 16.65
C LYS A 162 -4.91 14.64 15.64
N ALA A 163 -5.14 15.30 14.50
CA ALA A 163 -5.94 14.75 13.41
C ALA A 163 -5.33 13.46 12.85
N PHE A 164 -4.01 13.39 12.66
CA PHE A 164 -3.36 12.16 12.23
C PHE A 164 -3.52 11.04 13.25
N HIS A 165 -3.34 11.33 14.55
CA HIS A 165 -3.46 10.34 15.62
C HIS A 165 -4.88 9.78 15.74
N GLU A 166 -5.90 10.63 15.65
CA GLU A 166 -7.30 10.21 15.69
C GLU A 166 -7.64 9.30 14.50
N ALA A 167 -7.27 9.70 13.28
CA ALA A 167 -7.45 8.87 12.09
C ALA A 167 -6.69 7.53 12.22
N ALA A 168 -5.40 7.59 12.58
CA ALA A 168 -4.58 6.41 12.78
C ALA A 168 -5.18 5.49 13.85
N SER A 169 -5.73 6.02 14.94
CA SER A 169 -6.36 5.22 15.99
C SER A 169 -7.63 4.50 15.51
N LYS A 170 -8.50 5.16 14.72
CA LYS A 170 -9.70 4.55 14.11
C LYS A 170 -9.31 3.35 13.25
N TYR A 171 -8.31 3.52 12.38
CA TYR A 171 -7.84 2.45 11.50
C TYR A 171 -6.96 1.40 12.21
N PHE A 172 -6.24 1.77 13.27
CA PHE A 172 -5.42 0.84 14.05
C PHE A 172 -6.28 -0.10 14.89
N VAL A 173 -7.42 0.37 15.40
CA VAL A 173 -8.43 -0.49 16.04
C VAL A 173 -8.97 -1.51 15.03
N VAL A 174 -9.34 -1.07 13.82
CA VAL A 174 -9.77 -1.97 12.73
C VAL A 174 -8.66 -2.97 12.39
N PHE A 175 -7.40 -2.52 12.29
CA PHE A 175 -6.24 -3.38 12.05
C PHE A 175 -6.04 -4.42 13.17
N ILE A 176 -6.16 -4.04 14.44
CA ILE A 176 -6.09 -4.97 15.58
C ILE A 176 -7.23 -5.98 15.52
N ILE A 177 -8.45 -5.57 15.20
CA ILE A 177 -9.59 -6.48 15.06
C ILE A 177 -9.32 -7.48 13.93
N VAL A 178 -8.87 -7.01 12.76
CA VAL A 178 -8.51 -7.88 11.63
C VAL A 178 -7.37 -8.83 12.01
N LEU A 179 -6.33 -8.34 12.70
CA LEU A 179 -5.22 -9.16 13.16
C LEU A 179 -5.65 -10.20 14.21
N ALA A 180 -6.54 -9.82 15.14
CA ALA A 180 -7.12 -10.72 16.12
C ALA A 180 -7.98 -11.80 15.46
N VAL A 181 -8.78 -11.44 14.44
CA VAL A 181 -9.55 -12.40 13.64
C VAL A 181 -8.62 -13.33 12.87
N LEU A 182 -7.57 -12.80 12.22
CA LEU A 182 -6.58 -13.62 11.52
C LEU A 182 -5.83 -14.56 12.46
N LEU A 183 -5.47 -14.10 13.66
CA LEU A 183 -4.86 -14.94 14.70
C LEU A 183 -5.84 -15.98 15.23
N ALA A 184 -7.10 -15.63 15.46
CA ALA A 184 -8.15 -16.57 15.87
C ALA A 184 -8.38 -17.63 14.79
N VAL A 185 -8.45 -17.25 13.52
CA VAL A 185 -8.52 -18.16 12.37
C VAL A 185 -7.25 -19.03 12.28
N PHE A 186 -6.07 -18.47 12.54
CA PHE A 186 -4.82 -19.21 12.57
C PHE A 186 -4.75 -20.22 13.73
N PHE A 187 -5.20 -19.85 14.93
CA PHE A 187 -5.28 -20.72 16.10
C PHE A 187 -6.35 -21.80 15.92
N ALA A 188 -7.52 -21.44 15.37
CA ALA A 188 -8.55 -22.40 14.96
C ALA A 188 -8.01 -23.36 13.89
N TYR A 189 -7.31 -22.86 12.88
CA TYR A 189 -6.61 -23.67 11.89
C TYR A 189 -5.61 -24.64 12.53
N ARG A 190 -4.89 -24.20 13.56
CA ARG A 190 -3.90 -25.02 14.27
C ARG A 190 -4.54 -26.09 15.15
N PHE A 191 -5.60 -25.76 15.89
CA PHE A 191 -6.33 -26.69 16.76
C PHE A 191 -7.10 -27.72 15.94
N TYR A 192 -7.76 -27.28 14.86
CA TYR A 192 -8.56 -28.15 13.99
C TYR A 192 -7.80 -28.59 12.74
N LYS A 193 -6.45 -28.52 12.75
CA LYS A 193 -5.59 -28.75 11.56
C LYS A 193 -5.91 -30.04 10.81
N ILE A 194 -6.26 -31.12 11.51
CA ILE A 194 -6.57 -32.42 10.89
C ILE A 194 -7.96 -32.37 10.23
N GLN A 195 -8.96 -31.80 10.91
CA GLN A 195 -10.33 -31.67 10.40
C GLN A 195 -10.42 -30.64 9.28
N ILE A 196 -9.75 -29.49 9.41
CA ILE A 196 -9.65 -28.45 8.38
C ILE A 196 -8.80 -28.93 7.21
N LYS A 197 -7.71 -29.68 7.41
CA LYS A 197 -6.95 -30.25 6.28
C LYS A 197 -7.80 -31.27 5.52
N ASN A 198 -8.58 -32.11 6.20
CA ASN A 198 -9.50 -33.04 5.53
C ASN A 198 -10.66 -32.31 4.84
N PHE A 199 -11.24 -31.29 5.49
CA PHE A 199 -12.29 -30.44 4.91
C PHE A 199 -11.77 -29.62 3.73
N ILE A 200 -10.60 -29.00 3.81
CA ILE A 200 -9.95 -28.26 2.72
C ILE A 200 -9.48 -29.20 1.64
N ILE A 201 -9.00 -30.41 1.93
CA ILE A 201 -8.68 -31.41 0.90
C ILE A 201 -9.97 -31.85 0.21
N LEU A 202 -11.07 -32.07 0.92
CA LEU A 202 -12.38 -32.37 0.34
C LEU A 202 -12.94 -31.19 -0.46
N LEU A 203 -12.84 -29.97 0.06
CA LEU A 203 -13.28 -28.74 -0.57
C LEU A 203 -12.42 -28.44 -1.80
N LEU A 204 -11.09 -28.59 -1.72
CA LEU A 204 -10.16 -28.47 -2.84
C LEU A 204 -10.32 -29.63 -3.82
N LYS A 205 -10.67 -30.86 -3.42
CA LYS A 205 -10.98 -31.92 -4.38
C LYS A 205 -12.26 -31.58 -5.13
N ARG A 206 -13.30 -31.15 -4.40
CA ARG A 206 -14.59 -30.73 -4.95
C ARG A 206 -14.47 -29.46 -5.80
N LEU A 207 -13.64 -28.52 -5.38
CA LEU A 207 -13.29 -27.31 -6.13
C LEU A 207 -12.33 -27.61 -7.26
N THR A 208 -11.40 -28.56 -7.17
CA THR A 208 -10.47 -28.89 -8.28
C THR A 208 -11.16 -29.76 -9.31
N GLU A 209 -12.13 -30.59 -8.92
CA GLU A 209 -13.01 -31.30 -9.86
C GLU A 209 -13.99 -30.33 -10.52
N ARG A 210 -14.55 -29.35 -9.79
CA ARG A 210 -15.28 -28.21 -10.37
C ARG A 210 -14.37 -27.27 -11.19
N LEU A 211 -13.15 -27.00 -10.76
CA LEU A 211 -12.22 -26.06 -11.40
C LEU A 211 -11.47 -26.68 -12.57
N LYS A 212 -11.36 -28.02 -12.62
CA LYS A 212 -10.98 -28.76 -13.84
C LYS A 212 -12.08 -28.73 -14.88
N THR A 213 -13.33 -28.48 -14.49
CA THR A 213 -14.45 -28.24 -15.41
C THR A 213 -14.62 -26.75 -15.78
N ILE A 214 -14.27 -25.83 -14.86
CA ILE A 214 -14.33 -24.38 -15.06
C ILE A 214 -13.14 -23.91 -15.89
N ARG A 215 -13.41 -23.25 -17.02
CA ARG A 215 -12.36 -22.68 -17.88
C ARG A 215 -11.66 -21.53 -17.14
N ALA A 216 -10.37 -21.27 -17.39
CA ALA A 216 -9.64 -20.15 -16.80
C ALA A 216 -10.35 -18.78 -16.98
N THR A 217 -11.17 -18.66 -18.02
CA THR A 217 -12.05 -17.51 -18.29
C THR A 217 -13.13 -17.31 -17.22
N GLU A 218 -13.71 -18.38 -16.68
CA GLU A 218 -14.74 -18.31 -15.64
C GLU A 218 -14.16 -17.90 -14.27
N ILE A 219 -12.94 -18.37 -13.94
CA ILE A 219 -12.21 -17.91 -12.74
C ILE A 219 -11.92 -16.41 -12.85
N PHE A 220 -11.48 -15.98 -14.03
CA PHE A 220 -11.22 -14.57 -14.30
C PHE A 220 -12.49 -13.71 -14.18
N LEU A 221 -13.63 -14.18 -14.69
CA LEU A 221 -14.93 -13.51 -14.52
C LEU A 221 -15.32 -13.38 -13.05
N ILE A 222 -15.24 -14.46 -12.27
CA ILE A 222 -15.56 -14.43 -10.84
C ILE A 222 -14.68 -13.41 -10.11
N PHE A 223 -13.37 -13.41 -10.41
CA PHE A 223 -12.44 -12.42 -9.86
C PHE A 223 -12.88 -10.99 -10.21
N LEU A 224 -13.21 -10.75 -11.47
CA LEU A 224 -13.64 -9.45 -11.97
C LEU A 224 -14.94 -8.97 -11.31
N THR A 225 -15.89 -9.88 -11.11
CA THR A 225 -17.14 -9.61 -10.37
C THR A 225 -16.85 -9.26 -8.91
N LEU A 226 -15.97 -9.99 -8.23
CA LEU A 226 -15.58 -9.68 -6.85
C LEU A 226 -14.90 -8.32 -6.74
N VAL A 227 -14.02 -7.98 -7.68
CA VAL A 227 -13.38 -6.65 -7.73
C VAL A 227 -14.41 -5.56 -7.97
N LEU A 228 -15.38 -5.77 -8.88
CA LEU A 228 -16.46 -4.82 -9.13
C LEU A 228 -17.32 -4.60 -7.88
N ILE A 229 -17.71 -5.68 -7.18
CA ILE A 229 -18.46 -5.58 -5.91
C ILE A 229 -17.65 -4.79 -4.87
N GLY A 230 -16.35 -5.06 -4.75
CA GLY A 230 -15.48 -4.30 -3.85
C GLY A 230 -15.40 -2.81 -4.21
N MET A 231 -15.28 -2.49 -5.50
CA MET A 231 -15.26 -1.11 -5.99
C MET A 231 -16.60 -0.40 -5.78
N VAL A 232 -17.72 -1.07 -5.99
CA VAL A 232 -19.06 -0.51 -5.71
C VAL A 232 -19.26 -0.30 -4.21
N SER A 233 -18.82 -1.23 -3.36
CA SER A 233 -18.86 -1.06 -1.91
C SER A 233 -18.03 0.13 -1.46
N LEU A 234 -16.83 0.30 -2.02
CA LEU A 234 -15.95 1.42 -1.72
C LEU A 234 -16.55 2.74 -2.23
N MET A 235 -17.13 2.74 -3.44
CA MET A 235 -17.87 3.87 -4.01
C MET A 235 -19.02 4.32 -3.11
N LEU A 236 -19.81 3.39 -2.57
CA LEU A 236 -20.89 3.71 -1.63
C LEU A 236 -20.35 4.28 -0.31
N GLY A 237 -19.28 3.71 0.23
CA GLY A 237 -18.62 4.25 1.43
C GLY A 237 -18.08 5.67 1.23
N LEU A 238 -17.46 5.96 0.08
CA LEU A 238 -17.03 7.32 -0.24
C LEU A 238 -18.21 8.27 -0.45
N ALA A 239 -19.33 7.79 -1.02
CA ALA A 239 -20.53 8.60 -1.14
C ALA A 239 -21.08 8.97 0.24
N GLU A 240 -21.08 8.02 1.18
CA GLU A 240 -21.45 8.26 2.57
C GLU A 240 -20.52 9.28 3.23
N ASP A 241 -19.20 9.03 3.21
CA ASP A 241 -18.18 9.94 3.76
C ASP A 241 -18.29 11.37 3.17
N TYR A 242 -18.67 11.48 1.89
CA TYR A 242 -18.90 12.76 1.21
C TYR A 242 -20.18 13.46 1.70
N LEU A 243 -21.28 12.72 1.84
CA LEU A 243 -22.57 13.26 2.28
C LEU A 243 -22.57 13.67 3.77
N TYR A 244 -21.75 13.02 4.60
CA TYR A 244 -21.66 13.26 6.04
C TYR A 244 -20.46 14.13 6.50
N ASP A 245 -19.72 14.73 5.56
CA ASP A 245 -18.56 15.61 5.85
C ASP A 245 -17.42 14.91 6.64
N GLU A 246 -17.26 13.58 6.48
CA GLU A 246 -16.18 12.84 7.13
C GLU A 246 -14.81 13.05 6.46
N PHE A 247 -14.78 13.54 5.20
CA PHE A 247 -13.54 13.79 4.47
C PHE A 247 -12.70 14.96 4.96
N ARG A 248 -13.25 15.85 5.79
CA ARG A 248 -12.54 17.08 6.19
C ARG A 248 -11.16 16.80 6.80
N GLN A 249 -11.08 15.80 7.67
CA GLN A 249 -9.84 15.38 8.31
C GLN A 249 -8.85 14.79 7.28
N PHE A 250 -9.35 13.98 6.35
CA PHE A 250 -8.54 13.38 5.29
C PHE A 250 -7.95 14.45 4.35
N ASN A 251 -8.78 15.39 3.89
CA ASN A 251 -8.37 16.47 3.00
C ASN A 251 -7.32 17.37 3.66
N ASP A 252 -7.58 17.81 4.90
CA ASP A 252 -6.65 18.62 5.68
C ASP A 252 -5.26 17.97 5.84
N ILE A 253 -5.23 16.66 6.13
CA ILE A 253 -3.98 15.93 6.33
C ILE A 253 -3.25 15.76 5.00
N ALA A 254 -3.96 15.32 3.96
CA ALA A 254 -3.37 15.04 2.66
C ALA A 254 -2.84 16.33 1.98
N GLU A 255 -3.60 17.42 2.01
CA GLU A 255 -3.14 18.72 1.51
C GLU A 255 -1.92 19.23 2.29
N TYR A 256 -1.96 19.14 3.61
CA TYR A 256 -0.84 19.59 4.44
C TYR A 256 0.43 18.75 4.17
N MET A 257 0.29 17.43 4.06
CA MET A 257 1.40 16.53 3.71
C MET A 257 1.99 16.87 2.35
N VAL A 258 1.13 17.02 1.33
CA VAL A 258 1.56 17.33 -0.03
C VAL A 258 2.20 18.73 -0.09
N GLY A 259 1.61 19.73 0.56
CA GLY A 259 2.13 21.10 0.59
C GLY A 259 3.46 21.24 1.34
N THR A 260 3.73 20.39 2.33
CA THR A 260 5.00 20.41 3.08
C THR A 260 6.14 19.70 2.32
N ILE A 261 5.82 18.82 1.37
CA ILE A 261 6.78 18.25 0.42
C ILE A 261 7.03 19.32 -0.66
N VAL A 262 7.79 20.35 -0.31
CA VAL A 262 8.10 21.53 -1.14
C VAL A 262 8.47 21.16 -2.58
N PHE A 263 7.74 21.73 -3.55
CA PHE A 263 7.97 21.85 -5.01
C PHE A 263 9.26 21.24 -5.56
N THR A 264 9.33 19.92 -5.54
CA THR A 264 10.43 19.17 -6.11
C THR A 264 10.29 19.04 -7.62
N SER A 265 11.38 19.21 -8.37
CA SER A 265 11.44 19.13 -9.83
C SER A 265 10.81 17.86 -10.44
N TRP A 266 10.71 16.76 -9.68
CA TRP A 266 10.08 15.53 -10.12
C TRP A 266 8.57 15.67 -10.40
N MET A 267 7.87 16.60 -9.73
CA MET A 267 6.44 16.83 -9.92
C MET A 267 6.11 17.30 -11.33
N ARG A 268 7.00 18.12 -11.93
CA ARG A 268 6.86 18.56 -13.34
C ARG A 268 6.84 17.36 -14.30
N GLY A 269 7.55 16.28 -13.96
CA GLY A 269 7.52 15.05 -14.73
C GLY A 269 6.13 14.40 -14.77
N PHE A 270 5.39 14.45 -13.67
CA PHE A 270 4.03 13.89 -13.61
C PHE A 270 2.98 14.75 -14.33
N VAL A 271 3.17 16.07 -14.41
CA VAL A 271 2.31 16.95 -15.21
C VAL A 271 2.29 16.53 -16.69
N VAL A 272 3.42 16.07 -17.23
CA VAL A 272 3.51 15.64 -18.64
C VAL A 272 2.55 14.49 -18.93
N PHE A 273 2.37 13.56 -18.00
CA PHE A 273 1.44 12.44 -18.15
C PHE A 273 -0.03 12.90 -18.19
N GLN A 274 -0.33 14.10 -17.69
CA GLN A 274 -1.67 14.68 -17.79
C GLN A 274 -1.93 15.36 -19.14
N SER A 275 -0.91 15.58 -19.95
CA SER A 275 -1.06 16.31 -21.20
C SER A 275 -1.93 15.53 -22.20
N PRO A 276 -2.74 16.23 -23.02
CA PRO A 276 -3.49 15.60 -24.11
C PRO A 276 -2.58 14.80 -25.06
N ILE A 277 -1.33 15.23 -25.22
CA ILE A 277 -0.31 14.55 -26.02
C ILE A 277 0.06 13.19 -25.41
N ALA A 278 0.31 13.12 -24.10
CA ALA A 278 0.63 11.86 -23.43
C ALA A 278 -0.55 10.88 -23.46
N LEU A 279 -1.77 11.37 -23.21
CA LEU A 279 -2.99 10.56 -23.29
C LEU A 279 -3.24 10.04 -24.71
N SER A 280 -3.08 10.89 -25.72
CA SER A 280 -3.21 10.49 -27.13
C SER A 280 -2.14 9.48 -27.51
N SER A 281 -0.93 9.61 -26.97
CA SER A 281 0.18 8.69 -27.22
C SER A 281 -0.09 7.29 -26.68
N ILE A 282 -0.56 7.16 -25.42
CA ILE A 282 -0.88 5.84 -24.87
C ILE A 282 -2.08 5.19 -25.57
N LEU A 283 -3.07 5.99 -25.97
CA LEU A 283 -4.19 5.53 -26.78
C LEU A 283 -3.73 5.03 -28.15
N ALA A 284 -2.88 5.79 -28.86
CA ALA A 284 -2.33 5.39 -30.15
C ALA A 284 -1.51 4.10 -30.04
N ILE A 285 -0.65 3.97 -29.02
CA ILE A 285 0.12 2.75 -28.76
C ILE A 285 -0.83 1.56 -28.54
N THR A 286 -1.91 1.76 -27.78
CA THR A 286 -2.91 0.72 -27.51
C THR A 286 -3.67 0.34 -28.78
N MET A 287 -4.11 1.30 -29.59
CA MET A 287 -4.78 1.06 -30.87
C MET A 287 -3.89 0.30 -31.86
N ILE A 288 -2.62 0.71 -32.02
CA ILE A 288 -1.63 0.00 -32.85
C ILE A 288 -1.44 -1.44 -32.35
N ARG A 289 -1.44 -1.64 -31.03
CA ARG A 289 -1.28 -2.96 -30.43
C ARG A 289 -2.49 -3.86 -30.69
N ILE A 290 -3.71 -3.35 -30.53
CA ILE A 290 -4.96 -4.04 -30.87
C ILE A 290 -4.94 -4.42 -32.35
N TRP A 291 -4.55 -3.50 -33.23
CA TRP A 291 -4.46 -3.75 -34.66
C TRP A 291 -3.47 -4.87 -35.01
N SER A 292 -2.29 -4.86 -34.39
CA SER A 292 -1.22 -5.81 -34.67
C SER A 292 -1.47 -7.21 -34.09
N LYS A 293 -2.09 -7.32 -32.91
CA LYS A 293 -2.14 -8.58 -32.13
C LYS A 293 -3.51 -9.00 -31.62
N GLY A 294 -4.54 -8.18 -31.78
CA GLY A 294 -5.90 -8.49 -31.34
C GLY A 294 -6.47 -9.69 -32.09
N GLN A 295 -6.88 -10.73 -31.35
CA GLN A 295 -7.63 -11.86 -31.90
C GLN A 295 -9.06 -11.40 -32.28
N ASN A 296 -9.70 -10.61 -31.42
CA ASN A 296 -11.04 -10.03 -31.64
C ASN A 296 -10.96 -8.49 -31.69
N ARG A 297 -10.36 -7.96 -32.76
CA ARG A 297 -10.06 -6.52 -32.90
C ARG A 297 -11.28 -5.63 -32.68
N LEU A 298 -12.43 -6.00 -33.26
CA LEU A 298 -13.67 -5.23 -33.13
C LEU A 298 -14.09 -5.06 -31.67
N LEU A 299 -14.12 -6.16 -30.91
CA LEU A 299 -14.51 -6.13 -29.50
C LEU A 299 -13.53 -5.31 -28.67
N GLU A 300 -12.22 -5.42 -28.93
CA GLU A 300 -11.21 -4.67 -28.18
C GLU A 300 -11.29 -3.16 -28.46
N PHE A 301 -11.53 -2.77 -29.73
CA PHE A 301 -11.82 -1.37 -30.07
C PHE A 301 -13.13 -0.88 -29.44
N LEU A 302 -14.16 -1.73 -29.38
CA LEU A 302 -15.42 -1.42 -28.72
C LEU A 302 -15.21 -1.18 -27.24
N LEU A 303 -14.47 -2.05 -26.54
CA LEU A 303 -14.14 -1.84 -25.12
C LEU A 303 -13.42 -0.51 -24.90
N LEU A 304 -12.40 -0.22 -25.70
CA LEU A 304 -11.65 1.04 -25.61
C LEU A 304 -12.56 2.25 -25.85
N GLY A 305 -13.38 2.20 -26.90
CA GLY A 305 -14.29 3.27 -27.29
C GLY A 305 -15.38 3.52 -26.25
N VAL A 306 -16.09 2.47 -25.81
CA VAL A 306 -17.17 2.58 -24.81
C VAL A 306 -16.62 3.08 -23.47
N SER A 307 -15.46 2.56 -23.04
CA SER A 307 -14.85 2.99 -21.78
C SER A 307 -14.54 4.49 -21.78
N ILE A 308 -14.01 5.04 -22.87
CA ILE A 308 -13.61 6.44 -22.95
C ILE A 308 -14.79 7.37 -23.27
N ILE A 309 -15.61 7.03 -24.26
CA ILE A 309 -16.74 7.87 -24.69
C ILE A 309 -17.83 7.91 -23.62
N GLY A 310 -18.10 6.77 -22.96
CA GLY A 310 -19.09 6.68 -21.89
C GLY A 310 -18.63 7.26 -20.56
N ALA A 311 -17.34 7.60 -20.41
CA ALA A 311 -16.78 8.17 -19.20
C ALA A 311 -17.52 9.46 -18.78
N LYS A 312 -17.61 10.44 -19.69
CA LYS A 312 -18.21 11.74 -19.38
C LYS A 312 -19.70 11.66 -19.03
N PRO A 313 -20.57 10.98 -19.82
CA PRO A 313 -21.97 10.82 -19.47
C PRO A 313 -22.18 10.14 -18.11
N PHE A 314 -21.37 9.14 -17.77
CA PHE A 314 -21.45 8.45 -16.48
C PHE A 314 -21.01 9.36 -15.33
N HIS A 315 -19.92 10.11 -15.51
CA HIS A 315 -19.48 11.13 -14.54
C HIS A 315 -20.55 12.22 -14.31
N ASP A 316 -21.14 12.75 -15.39
CA ASP A 316 -22.20 13.76 -15.33
C ASP A 316 -23.44 13.22 -14.60
N LEU A 317 -23.77 11.94 -14.79
CA LEU A 317 -24.86 11.27 -14.08
C LEU A 317 -24.61 11.18 -12.58
N ILE A 318 -23.40 10.80 -12.17
CA ILE A 318 -22.99 10.72 -10.76
C ILE A 318 -23.04 12.12 -10.13
N SER A 319 -22.44 13.11 -10.80
CA SER A 319 -22.39 14.50 -10.31
C SER A 319 -23.78 15.09 -10.13
N LYS A 320 -24.71 14.82 -11.07
CA LYS A 320 -26.13 15.21 -10.95
C LYS A 320 -26.83 14.47 -9.81
N THR A 321 -26.48 13.21 -9.56
CA THR A 321 -27.06 12.45 -8.44
C THR A 321 -26.65 13.06 -7.11
N PHE A 322 -25.38 13.45 -6.95
CA PHE A 322 -24.91 14.14 -5.75
C PHE A 322 -25.56 15.50 -5.56
N SER A 323 -25.68 16.31 -6.62
CA SER A 323 -26.37 17.61 -6.53
C SER A 323 -27.87 17.46 -6.22
N TYR A 324 -28.51 16.40 -6.74
CA TYR A 324 -29.89 16.07 -6.38
C TYR A 324 -30.01 15.67 -4.91
N LEU A 325 -29.17 14.76 -4.42
CA LEU A 325 -29.15 14.32 -3.01
C LEU A 325 -28.89 15.50 -2.05
N GLN A 326 -28.03 16.44 -2.45
CA GLN A 326 -27.79 17.66 -1.70
C GLN A 326 -29.06 18.52 -1.54
N SER A 327 -29.91 18.59 -2.57
CA SER A 327 -31.15 19.38 -2.51
C SER A 327 -32.22 18.81 -1.58
N PHE A 328 -32.11 17.54 -1.16
CA PHE A 328 -33.02 16.87 -0.22
C PHE A 328 -32.73 17.12 1.27
N GLY A 329 -31.78 18.01 1.60
CA GLY A 329 -31.53 18.41 2.98
C GLY A 329 -30.52 17.54 3.74
N PHE A 330 -29.55 16.92 3.05
CA PHE A 330 -28.34 16.42 3.71
C PHE A 330 -27.52 17.61 4.24
N PHE A 331 -27.51 17.79 5.57
CA PHE A 331 -26.95 18.93 6.31
C PHE A 331 -25.40 18.97 6.41
N GLY A 332 -24.68 18.32 5.49
CA GLY A 332 -23.22 18.41 5.43
C GLY A 332 -22.80 19.77 4.84
N LYS A 333 -21.78 20.42 5.40
CA LYS A 333 -21.10 21.53 4.71
C LYS A 333 -20.24 20.93 3.59
N PHE A 334 -20.82 20.66 2.44
CA PHE A 334 -20.10 20.13 1.28
C PHE A 334 -18.90 21.02 0.91
N HIS A 335 -17.69 20.45 0.88
CA HIS A 335 -16.45 21.20 0.67
C HIS A 335 -16.08 21.40 -0.81
N SER A 336 -16.66 20.63 -1.75
CA SER A 336 -16.35 20.78 -3.18
C SER A 336 -17.55 20.48 -4.08
N ALA A 337 -17.85 21.39 -5.00
CA ALA A 337 -18.83 21.16 -6.06
C ALA A 337 -18.30 20.23 -7.18
N ASN A 338 -17.02 19.84 -7.11
CA ASN A 338 -16.32 19.10 -8.13
C ASN A 338 -16.17 17.61 -7.82
N PHE A 339 -16.85 17.09 -6.77
CA PHE A 339 -16.80 15.67 -6.43
C PHE A 339 -17.76 14.86 -7.33
N PRO A 340 -17.31 13.73 -7.92
CA PRO A 340 -15.92 13.27 -8.03
C PRO A 340 -15.11 14.07 -9.08
N ASP A 341 -13.78 14.20 -8.93
CA ASP A 341 -12.96 15.00 -9.86
C ASP A 341 -12.93 14.38 -11.26
N MET A 342 -13.29 15.18 -12.28
CA MET A 342 -13.40 14.74 -13.67
C MET A 342 -12.06 14.36 -14.29
N ASN A 343 -10.98 15.09 -13.98
CA ASN A 343 -9.66 14.81 -14.55
C ASN A 343 -9.12 13.49 -14.00
N ALA A 344 -9.19 13.29 -12.69
CA ALA A 344 -8.83 12.04 -12.03
C ALA A 344 -9.64 10.86 -12.58
N PHE A 345 -10.95 11.05 -12.75
CA PHE A 345 -11.86 10.07 -13.32
C PHE A 345 -11.45 9.64 -14.73
N VAL A 346 -11.24 10.60 -15.64
CA VAL A 346 -10.84 10.32 -17.03
C VAL A 346 -9.44 9.68 -17.11
N MET A 347 -8.49 10.19 -16.32
CA MET A 347 -7.13 9.63 -16.27
C MET A 347 -7.15 8.16 -15.86
N PHE A 348 -7.90 7.83 -14.81
CA PHE A 348 -8.03 6.46 -14.34
C PHE A 348 -8.60 5.54 -15.43
N ILE A 349 -9.63 6.02 -16.15
CA ILE A 349 -10.25 5.30 -17.28
C ILE A 349 -9.27 5.05 -18.41
N ILE A 350 -8.58 6.08 -18.89
CA ILE A 350 -7.66 5.96 -20.01
C ILE A 350 -6.49 5.03 -19.64
N TYR A 351 -5.84 5.28 -18.52
CA TYR A 351 -4.69 4.47 -18.10
C TYR A 351 -5.09 3.03 -17.76
N GLY A 352 -6.21 2.83 -17.04
CA GLY A 352 -6.69 1.51 -16.65
C GLY A 352 -7.12 0.66 -17.86
N THR A 353 -7.86 1.25 -18.80
CA THR A 353 -8.32 0.55 -20.01
C THR A 353 -7.14 0.21 -20.93
N CYS A 354 -6.23 1.17 -21.16
CA CYS A 354 -5.01 0.92 -21.95
C CYS A 354 -4.14 -0.15 -21.31
N LEU A 355 -3.93 -0.10 -20.00
CA LEU A 355 -3.16 -1.11 -19.26
C LEU A 355 -3.73 -2.51 -19.47
N PHE A 356 -5.04 -2.67 -19.27
CA PHE A 356 -5.72 -3.96 -19.43
C PHE A 356 -5.51 -4.55 -20.83
N LEU A 357 -5.71 -3.73 -21.88
CA LEU A 357 -5.56 -4.16 -23.27
C LEU A 357 -4.09 -4.45 -23.64
N LEU A 358 -3.14 -3.64 -23.18
CA LEU A 358 -1.71 -3.84 -23.44
C LEU A 358 -1.16 -5.10 -22.75
N VAL A 359 -1.58 -5.34 -21.51
CA VAL A 359 -1.14 -6.48 -20.71
C VAL A 359 -1.70 -7.79 -21.23
N ARG A 360 -2.96 -7.80 -21.67
CA ARG A 360 -3.64 -8.99 -22.22
C ARG A 360 -2.87 -9.62 -23.38
N HIS A 361 -2.21 -8.82 -24.21
CA HIS A 361 -1.42 -9.26 -25.36
C HIS A 361 0.06 -9.55 -25.03
N SER A 362 0.44 -9.55 -23.76
CA SER A 362 1.78 -9.92 -23.34
C SER A 362 1.89 -11.42 -23.05
N LYS A 363 2.84 -12.10 -23.71
CA LYS A 363 3.17 -13.50 -23.44
C LYS A 363 3.98 -13.70 -22.15
N LYS A 364 4.47 -12.61 -21.53
CA LYS A 364 5.38 -12.66 -20.38
C LYS A 364 4.59 -12.53 -19.08
N SER A 365 4.72 -13.54 -18.21
CA SER A 365 4.00 -13.62 -16.93
C SER A 365 4.24 -12.43 -15.97
N TYR A 366 5.37 -11.72 -16.09
CA TYR A 366 5.72 -10.61 -15.21
C TYR A 366 5.26 -9.24 -15.72
N THR A 367 4.91 -9.11 -17.01
CA THR A 367 4.47 -7.84 -17.59
C THR A 367 3.25 -7.23 -16.89
N PRO A 368 2.20 -8.00 -16.53
CA PRO A 368 1.05 -7.46 -15.80
C PRO A 368 1.45 -6.75 -14.50
N ILE A 369 2.39 -7.33 -13.76
CA ILE A 369 2.80 -6.83 -12.44
C ILE A 369 3.54 -5.51 -12.60
N TYR A 370 4.58 -5.46 -13.43
CA TYR A 370 5.39 -4.25 -13.60
C TYR A 370 4.59 -3.08 -14.20
N THR A 371 3.73 -3.37 -15.18
CA THR A 371 2.92 -2.33 -15.82
C THR A 371 1.83 -1.80 -14.88
N SER A 372 1.23 -2.65 -14.05
CA SER A 372 0.27 -2.21 -13.02
C SER A 372 0.95 -1.33 -11.97
N ILE A 373 2.14 -1.71 -11.50
CA ILE A 373 2.93 -0.90 -10.56
C ILE A 373 3.28 0.46 -11.19
N LEU A 374 3.69 0.48 -12.46
CA LEU A 374 4.03 1.70 -13.17
C LEU A 374 2.81 2.64 -13.29
N VAL A 375 1.65 2.12 -13.68
CA VAL A 375 0.42 2.92 -13.78
C VAL A 375 -0.01 3.44 -12.42
N LEU A 376 0.09 2.64 -11.35
CA LEU A 376 -0.19 3.11 -9.99
C LEU A 376 0.75 4.24 -9.56
N ILE A 377 2.04 4.16 -9.89
CA ILE A 377 3.00 5.24 -9.63
C ILE A 377 2.62 6.51 -10.41
N ILE A 378 2.25 6.38 -11.69
CA ILE A 378 1.82 7.51 -12.53
C ILE A 378 0.56 8.18 -11.95
N LEU A 379 -0.48 7.40 -11.65
CA LEU A 379 -1.73 7.93 -11.10
C LEU A 379 -1.51 8.56 -9.71
N THR A 380 -0.74 7.92 -8.83
CA THR A 380 -0.43 8.49 -7.52
C THR A 380 0.37 9.79 -7.64
N GLY A 381 1.34 9.83 -8.56
CA GLY A 381 2.11 11.05 -8.83
C GLY A 381 1.24 12.18 -9.40
N ILE A 382 0.31 11.86 -10.30
CA ILE A 382 -0.69 12.81 -10.83
C ILE A 382 -1.57 13.35 -9.70
N ALA A 383 -2.06 12.48 -8.81
CA ALA A 383 -2.86 12.88 -7.65
C ALA A 383 -2.10 13.87 -6.76
N VAL A 384 -0.85 13.56 -6.41
CA VAL A 384 0.00 14.45 -5.59
C VAL A 384 0.23 15.80 -6.28
N VAL A 385 0.46 15.81 -7.59
CA VAL A 385 0.62 17.05 -8.37
C VAL A 385 -0.66 17.89 -8.34
N ASN A 386 -1.82 17.28 -8.50
CA ASN A 386 -3.11 17.97 -8.54
C ASN A 386 -3.46 18.56 -7.17
N ILE A 387 -3.23 17.81 -6.09
CA ILE A 387 -3.38 18.33 -4.72
C ILE A 387 -2.48 19.56 -4.51
N ALA A 388 -1.24 19.50 -4.99
CA ALA A 388 -0.27 20.59 -4.80
C ALA A 388 -0.49 21.82 -5.69
N SER A 389 -1.00 21.64 -6.92
CA SER A 389 -0.93 22.66 -7.97
C SER A 389 -2.30 23.20 -8.40
N THR A 390 -3.38 22.43 -8.25
CA THR A 390 -4.69 22.80 -8.80
C THR A 390 -5.76 23.03 -7.73
N ASN A 391 -5.38 23.08 -6.44
CA ASN A 391 -6.30 23.19 -5.30
C ASN A 391 -7.45 22.18 -5.36
N THR A 392 -7.19 21.01 -5.94
CA THR A 392 -8.18 19.92 -6.00
C THR A 392 -8.13 19.13 -4.71
N LEU A 393 -9.30 18.89 -4.10
CA LEU A 393 -9.35 18.18 -2.84
C LEU A 393 -8.88 16.73 -3.04
N PRO A 394 -8.08 16.19 -2.12
CA PRO A 394 -7.68 14.77 -2.13
C PRO A 394 -8.88 13.82 -2.23
N SER A 395 -9.98 14.11 -1.54
CA SER A 395 -11.24 13.34 -1.60
C SER A 395 -11.82 13.29 -3.01
N ASP A 396 -11.78 14.39 -3.76
CA ASP A 396 -12.37 14.48 -5.09
C ASP A 396 -11.59 13.61 -6.08
N ILE A 397 -10.26 13.61 -5.97
CA ILE A 397 -9.37 12.77 -6.77
C ILE A 397 -9.60 11.28 -6.46
N VAL A 398 -9.68 10.93 -5.18
CA VAL A 398 -9.97 9.55 -4.74
C VAL A 398 -11.35 9.12 -5.26
N GLY A 399 -12.35 9.99 -5.16
CA GLY A 399 -13.65 9.81 -5.78
C GLY A 399 -13.52 9.53 -7.28
N GLY A 400 -12.80 10.38 -8.02
CA GLY A 400 -12.56 10.19 -9.45
C GLY A 400 -12.00 8.80 -9.78
N TYR A 401 -10.99 8.34 -9.03
CA TYR A 401 -10.39 7.01 -9.25
C TYR A 401 -11.33 5.85 -8.93
N VAL A 402 -12.11 5.96 -7.86
CA VAL A 402 -13.00 4.87 -7.43
C VAL A 402 -14.22 4.74 -8.33
N TYR A 403 -14.88 5.86 -8.62
CA TYR A 403 -16.00 5.89 -9.55
C TYR A 403 -15.54 5.49 -10.96
N GLY A 404 -14.35 5.93 -11.38
CA GLY A 404 -13.72 5.48 -12.62
C GLY A 404 -13.42 3.98 -12.61
N GLY A 405 -12.98 3.45 -11.47
CA GLY A 405 -12.79 2.01 -11.27
C GLY A 405 -14.07 1.20 -11.47
N VAL A 406 -15.17 1.61 -10.85
CA VAL A 406 -16.49 0.97 -11.06
C VAL A 406 -16.84 0.94 -12.55
N TRP A 407 -16.67 2.08 -13.25
CA TRP A 407 -16.93 2.17 -14.69
C TRP A 407 -16.07 1.20 -15.50
N ILE A 408 -14.75 1.19 -15.30
CA ILE A 408 -13.84 0.32 -16.06
C ILE A 408 -14.12 -1.16 -15.77
N PHE A 409 -14.24 -1.54 -14.50
CA PHE A 409 -14.42 -2.95 -14.13
C PHE A 409 -15.77 -3.49 -14.60
N PHE A 410 -16.81 -2.65 -14.62
CA PHE A 410 -18.08 -2.97 -15.25
C PHE A 410 -17.91 -3.20 -16.76
N ASN A 411 -17.21 -2.32 -17.46
CA ASN A 411 -16.92 -2.47 -18.90
C ASN A 411 -16.08 -3.71 -19.19
N PHE A 412 -15.08 -4.04 -18.37
CA PHE A 412 -14.29 -5.26 -18.50
C PHE A 412 -15.16 -6.51 -18.35
N LEU A 413 -16.09 -6.49 -17.38
CA LEU A 413 -16.98 -7.61 -17.11
C LEU A 413 -17.91 -7.84 -18.30
N LEU A 414 -18.56 -6.78 -18.78
CA LEU A 414 -19.40 -6.83 -19.97
C LEU A 414 -18.62 -7.34 -21.18
N PHE A 415 -17.43 -6.78 -21.44
CA PHE A 415 -16.60 -7.18 -22.55
C PHE A 415 -16.24 -8.68 -22.52
N GLU A 416 -15.83 -9.20 -21.36
CA GLU A 416 -15.45 -10.62 -21.27
C GLU A 416 -16.68 -11.54 -21.36
N MET A 417 -17.85 -11.11 -20.84
CA MET A 417 -19.12 -11.80 -21.05
C MET A 417 -19.51 -11.85 -22.53
N PHE A 418 -19.43 -10.71 -23.25
CA PHE A 418 -19.70 -10.64 -24.68
C PHE A 418 -18.74 -11.50 -25.50
N ARG A 419 -17.46 -11.49 -25.15
CA ARG A 419 -16.46 -12.34 -25.79
C ARG A 419 -16.81 -13.83 -25.65
N ILE A 420 -17.16 -14.28 -24.45
CA ILE A 420 -17.53 -15.68 -24.21
C ILE A 420 -18.82 -16.04 -24.94
N ALA A 421 -19.78 -15.11 -25.03
CA ALA A 421 -20.99 -15.32 -25.82
C ALA A 421 -20.65 -15.51 -27.30
N MET A 422 -19.78 -14.67 -27.87
CA MET A 422 -19.35 -14.75 -29.27
C MET A 422 -18.47 -15.96 -29.58
N GLU A 423 -17.68 -16.48 -28.64
CA GLU A 423 -16.86 -17.69 -28.83
C GLU A 423 -17.68 -19.00 -28.78
N LYS A 424 -18.96 -18.94 -28.36
CA LYS A 424 -19.87 -20.09 -28.33
C LYS A 424 -20.70 -20.28 -29.61
N TYR A 425 -20.71 -19.30 -30.50
CA TYR A 425 -21.33 -19.33 -31.83
C TYR A 425 -20.24 -19.34 -32.90
#